data_AF-F8PHM9-F1
#
_entry.id   AF-F8PHM9-F1
#
_cell.length_a   1.000
_cell.length_b   1.000
_cell.length_c   1.000
_cell.angle_alpha   90.00
_cell.angle_beta   90.00
_cell.angle_gamma   90.00
#
_symmetry.space_group_name_H-M   'P 1'
#
loop_
_entity.id
_entity.type
_entity.pdbx_description
1 polymer ?
#
loop_
_entity_poly.entity_id
_entity_poly.type
_entity_poly.pdbx_seq_one_letter_code
_entity_poly.pdbx_strand_id
1 'polypeptide(L)'
;MVVMHDESIFRANELRCYTNAREIIFPGENHEGWWNTERLITQDALNAKEMNIKPGGKQRKMKSTYITDNNLNVSLHSKSQDMVFPHDLLSNHPDFEFCGQAKGMLPVLEEQGLIVWCCMQKVLSLQKDFMSERPLLQVLIKDAGHRCYFLPKYHCELNHIDMYWGWTKESEC
;
A
#
# COMPACT_ATOMS: atom_id res chain seq x y z
N MET A 1 9.20 -7.71 -2.15
CA MET A 1 10.51 -7.18 -2.57
C MET A 1 10.28 -6.37 -3.85
N VAL A 2 10.78 -5.14 -3.90
CA VAL A 2 10.62 -4.26 -5.08
C VAL A 2 11.90 -4.34 -5.91
N VAL A 3 11.78 -4.76 -7.17
CA VAL A 3 12.90 -4.71 -8.12
C VAL A 3 12.80 -3.43 -8.94
N MET A 4 13.92 -2.76 -9.18
CA MET A 4 14.02 -1.55 -10.00
C MET A 4 14.62 -1.88 -11.37
N HIS A 5 14.03 -1.39 -12.46
CA HIS A 5 14.62 -1.46 -13.81
C HIS A 5 14.13 -0.27 -14.66
N ASP A 6 14.77 0.05 -15.80
CA ASP A 6 14.37 1.07 -16.80
C ASP A 6 14.01 0.35 -18.15
N GLU A 7 12.97 0.77 -18.91
CA GLU A 7 12.38 -0.01 -20.05
C GLU A 7 12.37 0.71 -21.41
N SER A 8 13.40 1.49 -21.72
CA SER A 8 13.73 1.58 -23.13
C SER A 8 14.30 0.22 -23.59
N ILE A 9 13.61 -0.45 -24.52
CA ILE A 9 14.08 -1.52 -25.43
C ILE A 9 13.62 -2.96 -25.06
N PHE A 10 12.41 -3.32 -25.51
CA PHE A 10 12.10 -4.67 -25.96
C PHE A 10 11.97 -4.65 -27.50
N ARG A 11 13.08 -4.89 -28.20
CA ARG A 11 13.07 -5.50 -29.53
C ARG A 11 13.94 -6.74 -29.47
N ALA A 12 13.34 -7.86 -29.83
CA ALA A 12 13.96 -9.17 -29.82
C ALA A 12 15.26 -9.19 -30.62
N ASN A 13 16.22 -9.97 -30.14
CA ASN A 13 17.49 -10.40 -30.78
C ASN A 13 18.84 -9.73 -30.44
N GLU A 14 18.95 -8.88 -29.43
CA GLU A 14 20.28 -8.56 -28.88
C GLU A 14 20.27 -8.65 -27.34
N LEU A 15 20.82 -9.75 -26.83
CA LEU A 15 21.30 -9.83 -25.44
C LEU A 15 22.50 -8.89 -25.31
N ARG A 16 22.23 -7.59 -25.16
CA ARG A 16 23.21 -6.65 -24.63
C ARG A 16 23.32 -6.90 -23.13
N CYS A 17 24.46 -7.43 -22.71
CA CYS A 17 24.87 -7.41 -21.32
C CYS A 17 24.94 -5.94 -20.87
N TYR A 18 23.90 -5.47 -20.18
CA TYR A 18 23.90 -4.18 -19.53
C TYR A 18 24.79 -4.26 -18.30
N THR A 19 25.93 -3.57 -18.35
CA THR A 19 26.94 -3.56 -17.27
C THR A 19 26.56 -2.65 -16.09
N ASN A 20 25.39 -2.01 -16.09
CA ASN A 20 24.88 -1.34 -14.89
C ASN A 20 23.36 -1.12 -14.96
N ALA A 21 22.60 -2.10 -14.51
CA ALA A 21 21.20 -1.95 -14.11
C ALA A 21 21.08 -1.73 -12.58
N ARG A 22 22.04 -0.98 -12.03
CA ARG A 22 22.23 -0.83 -10.59
C ARG A 22 22.52 0.63 -10.29
N GLU A 23 21.49 1.41 -10.01
CA GLU A 23 21.65 2.31 -8.88
C GLU A 23 21.56 1.43 -7.63
N ILE A 24 22.72 1.04 -7.11
CA ILE A 24 22.82 0.63 -5.72
C ILE A 24 22.56 1.89 -4.92
N ILE A 25 21.41 1.96 -4.26
CA ILE A 25 21.20 2.91 -3.18
C ILE A 25 22.10 2.40 -2.05
N PHE A 26 23.28 3.00 -1.93
CA PHE A 26 24.24 2.64 -0.89
C PHE A 26 23.61 2.95 0.48
N PRO A 27 23.54 1.98 1.41
CA PRO A 27 23.19 2.29 2.79
C PRO A 27 24.29 3.21 3.34
N GLY A 28 23.96 4.49 3.52
CA GLY A 28 24.93 5.51 3.87
C GLY A 28 25.58 5.26 5.24
N GLU A 29 26.91 5.22 5.25
CA GLU A 29 27.78 5.31 6.43
C GLU A 29 27.64 6.65 7.19
N ASN A 30 26.96 7.66 6.64
CA ASN A 30 27.04 9.06 7.09
C ASN A 30 25.73 9.70 7.58
N HIS A 31 24.77 8.95 8.15
CA HIS A 31 23.63 9.51 8.89
C HIS A 31 22.69 10.50 8.15
N GLU A 32 22.57 10.44 6.83
CA GLU A 32 21.57 11.21 6.07
C GLU A 32 20.43 10.30 5.58
N GLY A 33 19.50 9.99 6.50
CA GLY A 33 18.10 9.62 6.21
C GLY A 33 17.83 8.30 5.47
N TRP A 34 17.73 7.20 6.24
CA TRP A 34 17.25 5.90 5.77
C TRP A 34 15.77 5.92 5.33
N TRP A 35 15.32 4.89 4.61
CA TRP A 35 13.93 4.41 4.72
C TRP A 35 13.69 3.92 6.15
N ASN A 36 13.37 4.83 7.06
CA ASN A 36 13.04 4.46 8.42
C ASN A 36 11.64 3.79 8.47
N THR A 37 11.42 2.97 9.49
CA THR A 37 10.10 2.35 9.74
C THR A 37 9.01 3.41 9.75
N GLU A 38 9.31 4.63 10.20
CA GLU A 38 8.39 5.78 10.17
C GLU A 38 7.90 6.12 8.76
N ARG A 39 8.77 6.24 7.74
CA ARG A 39 8.36 6.45 6.33
C ARG A 39 7.59 5.27 5.72
N LEU A 40 7.83 4.06 6.23
CA LEU A 40 7.06 2.87 5.85
C LEU A 40 5.70 2.81 6.58
N ILE A 41 5.65 3.29 7.82
CA ILE A 41 4.47 3.42 8.68
C ILE A 41 3.56 4.56 8.21
N THR A 42 4.13 5.66 7.69
CA THR A 42 3.38 6.78 7.08
C THR A 42 2.70 6.40 5.76
N GLN A 43 2.80 5.15 5.33
CA GLN A 43 2.01 4.65 4.22
C GLN A 43 0.55 4.49 4.71
N ASP A 44 -0.16 5.60 4.89
CA ASP A 44 -1.57 5.68 5.26
C ASP A 44 -2.52 5.28 4.12
N ALA A 45 -1.99 4.69 3.05
CA ALA A 45 -2.71 4.20 1.89
C ALA A 45 -3.92 3.31 2.27
N LEU A 46 -5.04 3.51 1.58
CA LEU A 46 -6.23 2.66 1.67
C LEU A 46 -5.89 1.21 1.29
N ASN A 47 -6.20 0.26 2.18
CA ASN A 47 -6.06 -1.16 1.91
C ASN A 47 -7.06 -1.98 2.72
N ALA A 48 -8.12 -2.44 2.07
CA ALA A 48 -9.16 -3.23 2.70
C ALA A 48 -8.63 -4.54 3.32
N LYS A 49 -7.52 -5.11 2.82
CA LYS A 49 -6.96 -6.35 3.40
C LYS A 49 -6.38 -6.16 4.80
N GLU A 50 -6.01 -4.93 5.14
CA GLU A 50 -5.36 -4.57 6.41
C GLU A 50 -6.34 -3.85 7.36
N MET A 51 -7.65 -4.03 7.13
CA MET A 51 -8.72 -3.50 7.97
C MET A 51 -9.34 -4.59 8.82
N ASN A 52 -9.61 -4.27 10.08
CA ASN A 52 -10.49 -5.03 10.95
C ASN A 52 -11.95 -4.80 10.55
N ILE A 53 -12.82 -5.74 10.86
CA ILE A 53 -14.26 -5.60 10.62
C ILE A 53 -14.84 -4.50 11.53
N LYS A 54 -14.56 -4.59 12.84
CA LYS A 54 -15.00 -3.63 13.85
C LYS A 54 -13.87 -2.66 14.22
N PRO A 55 -14.18 -1.49 14.78
CA PRO A 55 -13.20 -0.62 15.41
C PRO A 55 -12.32 -1.33 16.45
N GLY A 56 -11.15 -0.75 16.68
CA GLY A 56 -10.19 -1.21 17.70
C GLY A 56 -9.25 -2.31 17.24
N GLY A 57 -8.53 -2.89 18.21
CA GLY A 57 -7.49 -3.88 17.95
C GLY A 57 -6.25 -3.29 17.26
N LYS A 58 -5.38 -4.17 16.76
CA LYS A 58 -4.21 -3.77 15.97
C LYS A 58 -4.64 -3.56 14.53
N GLN A 59 -4.85 -2.31 14.13
CA GLN A 59 -5.09 -1.90 12.74
C GLN A 59 -4.26 -0.65 12.43
N ARG A 60 -3.75 -0.55 11.20
CA ARG A 60 -3.06 0.66 10.74
C ARG A 60 -4.06 1.80 10.51
N LYS A 61 -3.69 3.02 10.90
CA LYS A 61 -4.44 4.24 10.53
C LYS A 61 -4.22 4.53 9.05
N MET A 62 -5.32 4.68 8.31
CA MET A 62 -5.29 5.07 6.89
C MET A 62 -5.74 6.53 6.75
N LYS A 63 -5.38 7.15 5.63
CA LYS A 63 -5.78 8.52 5.29
C LYS A 63 -7.26 8.58 4.99
N SER A 64 -7.84 9.75 5.25
CA SER A 64 -9.17 10.08 4.75
C SER A 64 -9.18 10.14 3.22
N THR A 65 -10.33 9.86 2.64
CA THR A 65 -10.56 9.81 1.20
C THR A 65 -11.91 10.45 0.88
N TYR A 66 -12.40 10.29 -0.34
CA TYR A 66 -13.72 10.72 -0.76
C TYR A 66 -14.50 9.53 -1.31
N ILE A 67 -15.79 9.47 -1.00
CA ILE A 67 -16.68 8.42 -1.53
C ILE A 67 -16.77 8.57 -3.05
N THR A 68 -16.40 7.51 -3.77
CA THR A 68 -16.27 7.54 -5.23
C THR A 68 -17.61 7.36 -5.96
N ASP A 69 -17.60 7.71 -7.25
CA ASP A 69 -18.74 7.67 -8.18
C ASP A 69 -19.37 6.29 -8.39
N ASN A 70 -18.63 5.21 -8.09
CA ASN A 70 -19.13 3.84 -8.16
C ASN A 70 -19.86 3.38 -6.88
N ASN A 71 -20.06 4.25 -5.89
CA ASN A 71 -20.96 3.99 -4.77
C ASN A 71 -22.43 4.06 -5.24
N LEU A 72 -23.27 3.11 -4.78
CA LEU A 72 -24.70 3.05 -5.15
C LEU A 72 -25.51 4.25 -4.67
N ASN A 73 -25.09 4.88 -3.57
CA ASN A 73 -25.72 6.07 -3.03
C ASN A 73 -25.10 7.33 -3.64
N VAL A 74 -25.70 7.79 -4.74
CA VAL A 74 -25.26 8.98 -5.49
C VAL A 74 -25.17 10.25 -4.62
N SER A 75 -26.03 10.36 -3.61
CA SER A 75 -26.04 11.52 -2.70
C SER A 75 -24.79 11.62 -1.80
N LEU A 76 -23.99 10.55 -1.74
CA LEU A 76 -22.76 10.49 -0.95
C LEU A 76 -21.50 10.73 -1.79
N HIS A 77 -21.61 10.80 -3.12
CA HIS A 77 -20.45 11.00 -3.98
C HIS A 77 -19.68 12.27 -3.60
N SER A 78 -18.35 12.17 -3.60
CA SER A 78 -17.42 13.24 -3.22
C SER A 78 -17.51 13.72 -1.77
N LYS A 79 -18.32 13.07 -0.91
CA LYS A 79 -18.27 13.35 0.53
C LYS A 79 -16.98 12.77 1.13
N SER A 80 -16.41 13.50 2.09
CA SER A 80 -15.24 13.04 2.85
C SER A 80 -15.56 11.74 3.58
N GLN A 81 -14.65 10.78 3.49
CA GLN A 81 -14.68 9.52 4.22
C GLN A 81 -13.46 9.47 5.14
N ASP A 82 -13.70 9.71 6.43
CA ASP A 82 -12.65 9.56 7.43
C ASP A 82 -12.45 8.10 7.78
N MET A 83 -11.19 7.68 7.86
CA MET A 83 -10.78 6.30 8.19
C MET A 83 -10.34 6.15 9.66
N VAL A 84 -10.39 7.23 10.42
CA VAL A 84 -10.04 7.33 11.84
C VAL A 84 -11.15 8.11 12.54
N PHE A 85 -11.55 7.67 13.73
CA PHE A 85 -12.53 8.42 14.52
C PHE A 85 -11.94 9.77 14.99
N PRO A 86 -12.76 10.83 15.09
CA PRO A 86 -12.31 12.12 15.62
C PRO A 86 -11.73 12.01 17.03
N HIS A 87 -10.82 12.92 17.39
CA HIS A 87 -10.19 12.95 18.72
C HIS A 87 -11.04 13.71 19.76
N ASP A 88 -12.09 14.39 19.30
CA ASP A 88 -12.93 15.33 20.04
C ASP A 88 -14.37 14.83 20.20
N LEU A 89 -14.60 13.51 20.10
CA LEU A 89 -15.89 12.91 20.37
C LEU A 89 -16.31 13.18 21.84
N LEU A 90 -17.58 13.54 22.03
CA LEU A 90 -18.18 13.76 23.34
C LEU A 90 -18.40 12.42 24.06
N SER A 91 -18.36 12.43 25.40
CA SER A 91 -18.50 11.22 26.22
C SER A 91 -19.86 10.50 26.09
N ASN A 92 -20.87 11.16 25.52
CA ASN A 92 -22.18 10.59 25.22
C ASN A 92 -22.27 9.97 23.81
N HIS A 93 -21.22 10.09 22.99
CA HIS A 93 -21.19 9.51 21.64
C HIS A 93 -20.99 7.99 21.71
N PRO A 94 -21.71 7.19 20.90
CA PRO A 94 -21.57 5.73 20.91
C PRO A 94 -20.14 5.26 20.64
N ASP A 95 -19.40 5.97 19.77
CA ASP A 95 -18.01 5.63 19.43
C ASP A 95 -16.95 6.33 20.29
N PHE A 96 -17.32 6.90 21.44
CA PHE A 96 -16.37 7.64 22.29
C PHE A 96 -15.14 6.79 22.67
N GLU A 97 -15.32 5.49 22.90
CA GLU A 97 -14.23 4.55 23.23
C GLU A 97 -13.22 4.36 22.08
N PHE A 98 -13.60 4.70 20.84
CA PHE A 98 -12.77 4.57 19.65
C PHE A 98 -12.12 5.87 19.21
N CYS A 99 -12.21 6.93 20.02
CA CYS A 99 -11.60 8.23 19.79
C CYS A 99 -10.14 8.12 19.28
N GLY A 100 -9.85 8.72 18.13
CA GLY A 100 -8.54 8.67 17.48
C GLY A 100 -8.09 7.30 16.95
N GLN A 101 -8.92 6.26 17.05
CA GLN A 101 -8.62 4.91 16.57
C GLN A 101 -9.06 4.73 15.11
N ALA A 102 -8.45 3.77 14.41
CA ALA A 102 -8.83 3.45 13.04
C ALA A 102 -10.25 2.84 12.99
N LYS A 103 -11.05 3.27 12.03
CA LYS A 103 -12.37 2.68 11.77
C LYS A 103 -12.22 1.30 11.16
N GLY A 104 -13.06 0.36 11.58
CA GLY A 104 -13.20 -0.92 10.90
C GLY A 104 -13.98 -0.80 9.60
N MET A 105 -14.09 -1.91 8.86
CA MET A 105 -14.88 -1.96 7.62
C MET A 105 -16.37 -1.64 7.84
N LEU A 106 -16.92 -2.10 8.97
CA LEU A 106 -18.34 -1.98 9.28
C LEU A 106 -18.79 -0.51 9.37
N PRO A 107 -18.22 0.35 10.24
CA PRO A 107 -18.62 1.76 10.30
C PRO A 107 -18.36 2.51 9.00
N VAL A 108 -17.28 2.20 8.27
CA VAL A 108 -17.00 2.81 6.96
C VAL A 108 -18.10 2.47 5.94
N LEU A 109 -18.55 1.21 5.87
CA LEU A 109 -19.60 0.80 4.95
C LEU A 109 -20.98 1.34 5.36
N GLU A 110 -21.25 1.45 6.67
CA GLU A 110 -22.48 2.05 7.19
C GLU A 110 -22.59 3.54 6.82
N GLU A 111 -21.50 4.30 6.98
CA GLU A 111 -21.41 5.71 6.57
C GLU A 111 -21.64 5.88 5.06
N GLN A 112 -21.23 4.90 4.27
CA GLN A 112 -21.45 4.84 2.83
C GLN A 112 -22.86 4.39 2.43
N GLY A 113 -23.74 4.12 3.39
CA GLY A 113 -25.11 3.64 3.15
C GLY A 113 -25.17 2.27 2.49
N LEU A 114 -24.11 1.47 2.61
CA LEU A 114 -24.05 0.12 2.05
C LEU A 114 -24.55 -0.89 3.09
N ILE A 115 -25.39 -1.82 2.64
CA ILE A 115 -25.82 -2.96 3.46
C ILE A 115 -24.55 -3.73 3.87
N VAL A 116 -24.46 -4.19 5.11
CA VAL A 116 -23.30 -4.96 5.58
C VAL A 116 -23.40 -6.40 5.04
N TRP A 117 -22.71 -6.67 3.93
CA TRP A 117 -22.63 -8.02 3.33
C TRP A 117 -21.58 -8.88 4.04
N CYS A 118 -21.65 -10.21 3.88
CA CYS A 118 -20.64 -11.15 4.40
C CYS A 118 -19.23 -10.97 3.79
N CYS A 119 -19.05 -10.09 2.81
CA CYS A 119 -17.80 -9.84 2.11
C CYS A 119 -17.35 -8.37 2.14
N MET A 120 -17.43 -7.71 3.30
CA MET A 120 -17.05 -6.29 3.49
C MET A 120 -15.70 -5.93 2.87
N GLN A 121 -14.68 -6.78 3.08
CA GLN A 121 -13.36 -6.61 2.50
C GLN A 121 -13.40 -6.53 0.97
N LYS A 122 -14.19 -7.41 0.34
CA LYS A 122 -14.31 -7.46 -1.11
C LYS A 122 -15.04 -6.23 -1.62
N VAL A 123 -16.10 -5.79 -0.93
CA VAL A 123 -16.85 -4.58 -1.28
C VAL A 123 -15.94 -3.37 -1.27
N LEU A 124 -15.21 -3.13 -0.16
CA LEU A 124 -14.24 -2.04 -0.06
C LEU A 124 -13.12 -2.17 -1.10
N SER A 125 -12.57 -3.37 -1.33
CA SER A 125 -11.50 -3.56 -2.32
C SER A 125 -11.90 -3.24 -3.76
N LEU A 126 -13.20 -3.24 -4.06
CA LEU A 126 -13.75 -2.91 -5.37
C LEU A 126 -14.12 -1.43 -5.50
N GLN A 127 -14.01 -0.65 -4.43
CA GLN A 127 -14.18 0.81 -4.50
C GLN A 127 -13.01 1.44 -5.24
N LYS A 128 -13.29 2.52 -5.97
CA LYS A 128 -12.34 3.07 -6.95
C LYS A 128 -11.13 3.70 -6.28
N ASP A 129 -11.33 4.35 -5.15
CA ASP A 129 -10.27 4.88 -4.29
C ASP A 129 -9.36 3.76 -3.78
N PHE A 130 -9.91 2.67 -3.23
CA PHE A 130 -9.13 1.50 -2.81
C PHE A 130 -8.38 0.82 -3.96
N MET A 131 -8.97 0.72 -5.16
CA MET A 131 -8.32 0.11 -6.32
C MET A 131 -7.21 0.99 -6.92
N SER A 132 -7.41 2.32 -6.89
CA SER A 132 -6.48 3.28 -7.48
C SER A 132 -5.32 3.64 -6.55
N GLU A 133 -5.46 3.31 -5.26
CA GLU A 133 -4.46 3.64 -4.25
C GLU A 133 -3.13 2.94 -4.55
N ARG A 134 -2.07 3.74 -4.64
CA ARG A 134 -0.70 3.26 -4.82
C ARG A 134 0.00 3.26 -3.48
N PRO A 135 0.70 2.18 -3.10
CA PRO A 135 1.57 2.21 -1.94
C PRO A 135 2.56 3.38 -2.08
N LEU A 136 2.70 4.20 -1.03
CA LEU A 136 3.71 5.28 -0.93
C LEU A 136 5.09 4.90 -1.50
N LEU A 137 5.61 3.71 -1.18
CA LEU A 137 6.87 3.22 -1.75
C LEU A 137 6.85 3.21 -3.30
N GLN A 138 5.76 2.74 -3.92
CA GLN A 138 5.61 2.76 -5.36
C GLN A 138 5.55 4.19 -5.91
N VAL A 139 4.90 5.11 -5.19
CA VAL A 139 4.83 6.54 -5.57
C VAL A 139 6.24 7.14 -5.55
N LEU A 140 6.94 7.02 -4.42
CA LEU A 140 8.27 7.58 -4.24
C LEU A 140 9.31 7.03 -5.23
N ILE A 141 9.27 5.72 -5.51
CA ILE A 141 10.15 5.09 -6.50
C ILE A 141 9.87 5.64 -7.90
N LYS A 142 8.59 5.81 -8.26
CA LYS A 142 8.19 6.37 -9.56
C LYS A 142 8.52 7.85 -9.69
N ASP A 143 8.35 8.62 -8.63
CA ASP A 143 8.68 10.05 -8.58
C ASP A 143 10.19 10.29 -8.69
N ALA A 144 11.00 9.34 -8.20
CA ALA A 144 12.44 9.30 -8.43
C ALA A 144 12.83 8.83 -9.84
N GLY A 145 11.87 8.49 -10.71
CA GLY A 145 12.12 8.06 -12.09
C GLY A 145 12.38 6.56 -12.26
N HIS A 146 12.26 5.77 -11.20
CA HIS A 146 12.48 4.32 -11.27
C HIS A 146 11.19 3.54 -11.48
N ARG A 147 11.30 2.30 -11.98
CA ARG A 147 10.16 1.40 -12.11
C ARG A 147 10.10 0.46 -10.92
N CYS A 148 8.90 0.22 -10.42
CA CYS A 148 8.64 -0.62 -9.24
C CYS A 148 7.91 -1.88 -9.68
N TYR A 149 8.59 -3.03 -9.61
CA TYR A 149 7.98 -4.34 -9.89
C TYR A 149 7.60 -5.08 -8.61
N PHE A 150 6.35 -5.52 -8.55
CA PHE A 150 5.86 -6.42 -7.51
C PHE A 150 5.98 -7.86 -7.99
N LEU A 151 6.90 -8.62 -7.39
CA LEU A 151 7.05 -10.04 -7.70
C LEU A 151 5.99 -10.88 -6.97
N PRO A 152 5.50 -11.98 -7.58
CA PRO A 152 4.65 -12.96 -6.91
C PRO A 152 5.29 -13.48 -5.61
N LYS A 153 4.46 -13.71 -4.59
CA LYS A 153 4.92 -14.24 -3.31
C LYS A 153 5.36 -15.70 -3.49
N TYR A 154 6.49 -16.08 -2.88
CA TYR A 154 7.06 -17.44 -2.91
C TYR A 154 7.58 -17.91 -4.28
N HIS A 155 7.93 -16.97 -5.15
CA HIS A 155 8.57 -17.25 -6.43
C HIS A 155 9.97 -16.62 -6.46
N CYS A 156 10.89 -17.17 -5.68
CA CYS A 156 12.27 -16.67 -5.58
C CYS A 156 13.06 -16.84 -6.88
N GLU A 157 12.65 -17.76 -7.75
CA GLU A 157 13.19 -17.95 -9.09
C GLU A 157 12.98 -16.74 -10.02
N LEU A 158 11.96 -15.92 -9.74
CA LEU A 158 11.68 -14.68 -10.48
C LEU A 158 12.46 -13.49 -9.92
N ASN A 159 13.15 -13.70 -8.81
CA ASN A 159 13.93 -12.67 -8.15
C ASN A 159 15.39 -12.76 -8.59
N HIS A 160 15.83 -11.82 -9.44
CA HIS A 160 17.20 -11.76 -9.93
C HIS A 160 18.25 -11.67 -8.81
N ILE A 161 17.94 -11.06 -7.66
CA ILE A 161 18.91 -11.03 -6.55
C ILE A 161 19.08 -12.42 -5.94
N ASP A 162 18.00 -13.18 -5.73
CA ASP A 162 18.08 -14.54 -5.18
C ASP A 162 18.85 -15.48 -6.11
N MET A 163 18.67 -15.34 -7.44
CA MET A 163 19.46 -16.08 -8.44
C MET A 163 20.97 -15.79 -8.30
N TYR A 164 21.34 -14.52 -8.15
CA TYR A 164 22.74 -14.11 -7.97
C TYR A 164 23.34 -14.66 -6.67
N TRP A 165 22.59 -14.62 -5.56
CA TRP A 165 23.02 -15.19 -4.29
C TRP A 165 23.20 -16.71 -4.36
N GLY A 166 22.33 -17.42 -5.09
CA GLY A 166 22.46 -18.85 -5.34
C GLY A 166 23.77 -19.19 -6.06
N TRP A 167 24.04 -18.51 -7.18
CA TRP A 167 25.26 -18.70 -7.96
C TRP A 167 26.53 -18.40 -7.15
N THR A 168 26.53 -17.31 -6.40
CA THR A 168 27.71 -16.90 -5.61
C THR A 168 28.09 -17.96 -4.58
N LYS A 169 27.10 -18.55 -3.89
CA LYS A 169 27.34 -19.62 -2.90
C LYS A 169 27.85 -20.92 -3.53
N GLU A 170 27.43 -21.23 -4.75
CA GLU A 170 27.93 -22.41 -5.48
C GLU A 170 29.36 -22.22 -5.99
N SER A 171 29.74 -20.99 -6.34
CA SER A 171 31.08 -20.66 -6.85
C SER A 171 32.18 -20.58 -5.78
N GLU A 172 31.80 -20.59 -4.50
CA GLU A 172 32.73 -20.56 -3.35
C GLU A 172 33.08 -21.97 -2.81
N CYS A 173 32.67 -23.04 -3.51
CA CYS A 173 32.98 -24.44 -3.20
C CYS A 173 34.07 -25.03 -4.12
#